data_AF-A0A8S9BT49-F1
#
_entry.id   AF-A0A8S9BT49-F1
#
_cell.length_a   1.000
_cell.length_b   1.000
_cell.length_c   1.000
_cell.angle_alpha   90.00
_cell.angle_beta   90.00
_cell.angle_gamma   90.00
#
_symmetry.space_group_name_H-M   'P 1'
#
loop_
_entity.id
_entity.type
_entity.pdbx_description
1 polymer ?
#
loop_
_entity_poly.entity_id
_entity_poly.type
_entity_poly.pdbx_seq_one_letter_code
_entity_poly.pdbx_strand_id
1 'polypeptide(L)'
;MSPASATFEDQRSFWNPTIIALPYWASNQYIIVNMVTPNGEAYRQNVICEANICHPKSAKLTTSKAKYCTEDDLRVLGPTGGLRCVTMPLEVNVPPTPAEKCEGAEQVLADIPGFHDPKLLYSGRGEPILMVVSQSRYACVGLWAIDLRTVYPAIDEIFSSSPRRLGPGPLMSYPTLTEITRNPPWTRRSYEKNWVMFSPSPSTSYIQYDLNSTTRTFAQLIGSGLTTPNMTDPFEKPCLMDPTAEELANGNLMADASTLHQATPALKLILCERSDLTCIRASPEMVFFAAIQRKHVNGYGLPVRYERSFVVWSATAPFNMLAVSQHPILFANETSRGWTAEEIWDDLPEALAAGRGEFGRFTYTTTIAYAWGREESDIREKGVGYLDDEVILSVGIDDEGGLYGKVKVSELLQCLRICPGRM
;
A
#
# COMPACT_ATOMS: atom_id res chain seq x y z
N MET A 1 -8.64 2.12 26.19
CA MET A 1 -7.88 2.06 27.46
C MET A 1 -6.65 2.94 27.34
N SER A 2 -6.44 3.92 28.22
CA SER A 2 -5.05 4.27 28.58
C SER A 2 -4.45 3.03 29.27
N PRO A 3 -3.13 2.80 29.16
CA PRO A 3 -2.49 1.49 29.38
C PRO A 3 -2.38 1.15 30.87
N ALA A 4 -3.51 1.01 31.55
CA ALA A 4 -3.58 0.66 32.96
C ALA A 4 -4.79 -0.26 33.18
N SER A 5 -4.74 -1.45 32.56
CA SER A 5 -5.38 -2.70 33.00
C SER A 5 -5.50 -3.72 31.85
N ALA A 6 -4.55 -3.75 30.91
CA ALA A 6 -4.33 -4.98 30.15
C ALA A 6 -3.61 -5.92 31.10
N THR A 7 -4.34 -6.89 31.65
CA THR A 7 -3.77 -8.15 32.11
C THR A 7 -2.82 -8.69 31.03
N PHE A 8 -1.79 -9.44 31.41
CA PHE A 8 -0.70 -10.03 30.62
C PHE A 8 -1.12 -10.92 29.41
N GLU A 9 -2.16 -10.57 28.66
CA GLU A 9 -2.77 -11.34 27.58
C GLU A 9 -2.47 -10.71 26.22
N ASP A 10 -1.67 -11.42 25.41
CA ASP A 10 -1.47 -11.25 23.96
C ASP A 10 -1.00 -9.88 23.43
N GLN A 11 0.28 -9.55 23.62
CA GLN A 11 0.96 -8.48 22.87
C GLN A 11 1.28 -8.95 21.43
N ARG A 12 0.30 -8.86 20.53
CA ARG A 12 0.52 -9.17 19.11
C ARG A 12 1.13 -7.96 18.40
N SER A 13 2.22 -8.19 17.67
CA SER A 13 2.79 -7.20 16.76
C SER A 13 2.14 -7.30 15.39
N PHE A 14 1.77 -6.16 14.81
CA PHE A 14 1.12 -6.06 13.50
C PHE A 14 2.06 -5.42 12.48
N TRP A 15 2.17 -6.03 11.30
CA TRP A 15 3.15 -5.65 10.29
C TRP A 15 2.46 -5.40 8.94
N ASN A 16 2.84 -4.31 8.28
CA ASN A 16 2.44 -4.02 6.89
C ASN A 16 0.93 -4.17 6.60
N PRO A 17 0.03 -3.48 7.34
CA PRO A 17 -1.41 -3.62 7.11
C PRO A 17 -1.81 -3.13 5.72
N THR A 18 -2.53 -3.93 4.94
CA THR A 18 -3.11 -3.52 3.65
C THR A 18 -4.63 -3.53 3.72
N ILE A 19 -5.27 -2.59 3.01
CA ILE A 19 -6.70 -2.33 3.10
C ILE A 19 -7.31 -2.00 1.74
N ILE A 20 -8.48 -2.55 1.45
CA ILE A 20 -9.33 -2.09 0.35
C ILE A 20 -10.77 -1.90 0.83
N ALA A 21 -11.48 -0.95 0.21
CA ALA A 21 -12.91 -0.79 0.42
C ALA A 21 -13.69 -1.89 -0.30
N LEU A 22 -14.66 -2.49 0.38
CA LEU A 22 -15.64 -3.39 -0.21
C LEU A 22 -16.65 -2.61 -1.09
N PRO A 23 -17.43 -3.30 -1.94
CA PRO A 23 -18.56 -2.72 -2.67
C PRO A 23 -19.56 -1.99 -1.78
N TYR A 24 -20.25 -0.97 -2.31
CA TYR A 24 -21.18 -0.16 -1.49
C TYR A 24 -22.40 -0.95 -0.96
N TRP A 25 -22.69 -2.09 -1.59
CA TRP A 25 -23.75 -3.03 -1.22
C TRP A 25 -23.28 -4.10 -0.23
N ALA A 26 -21.98 -4.15 0.08
CA ALA A 26 -21.47 -5.02 1.11
C ALA A 26 -21.95 -4.56 2.50
N SER A 27 -22.20 -5.53 3.39
CA SER A 27 -22.57 -5.27 4.79
C SER A 27 -21.44 -4.59 5.58
N ASN A 28 -20.19 -4.87 5.21
CA ASN A 28 -18.99 -4.33 5.81
C ASN A 28 -18.23 -3.42 4.85
N GLN A 29 -17.43 -2.51 5.40
CA GLN A 29 -16.85 -1.42 4.63
C GLN A 29 -15.50 -1.79 4.00
N TYR A 30 -14.68 -2.59 4.67
CA TYR A 30 -13.29 -2.83 4.27
C TYR A 30 -12.91 -4.29 4.42
N ILE A 31 -11.89 -4.71 3.65
CA ILE A 31 -11.07 -5.88 3.93
C ILE A 31 -9.71 -5.41 4.37
N ILE A 32 -9.19 -6.02 5.44
CA ILE A 32 -7.83 -5.80 5.92
C ILE A 32 -7.09 -7.12 5.85
N VAL A 33 -5.88 -7.10 5.29
CA VAL A 33 -4.90 -8.17 5.44
C VAL A 33 -3.72 -7.62 6.23
N ASN A 34 -3.27 -8.35 7.24
CA ASN A 34 -2.20 -7.93 8.11
C ASN A 34 -1.28 -9.11 8.41
N MET A 35 0.02 -8.86 8.54
CA MET A 35 0.94 -9.83 9.11
C MET A 35 0.93 -9.68 10.63
N VAL A 36 0.87 -10.79 11.35
CA VAL A 36 0.87 -10.83 12.81
C VAL A 36 1.96 -11.77 13.31
N THR A 37 2.63 -11.37 14.39
CA THR A 37 3.50 -12.26 15.15
C THR A 37 2.79 -12.61 16.45
N PRO A 38 2.33 -13.86 16.63
CA PRO A 38 1.76 -14.30 17.90
C PRO A 38 2.81 -14.30 19.02
N ASN A 39 2.35 -14.13 20.26
CA ASN A 39 3.21 -14.08 21.44
C ASN A 39 4.14 -15.31 21.53
N GLY A 40 5.46 -15.08 21.55
CA GLY A 40 6.46 -16.13 21.74
C GLY A 40 6.65 -17.06 20.55
N GLU A 41 5.99 -16.82 19.42
CA GLU A 41 6.22 -17.55 18.18
C GLU A 41 7.30 -16.88 17.34
N ALA A 42 8.18 -17.69 16.75
CA ALA A 42 9.24 -17.20 15.88
C ALA A 42 8.75 -16.87 14.45
N TYR A 43 7.53 -17.30 14.09
CA TYR A 43 7.01 -17.20 12.73
C TYR A 43 5.86 -16.20 12.64
N ARG A 44 5.77 -15.56 11.47
CA ARG A 44 4.73 -14.59 11.14
C ARG A 44 3.57 -15.31 10.47
N GLN A 45 2.35 -14.92 10.83
CA GLN A 45 1.13 -15.39 10.21
C GLN A 45 0.48 -14.25 9.44
N ASN A 46 -0.24 -14.54 8.37
CA ASN A 46 -1.05 -13.55 7.68
C ASN A 46 -2.50 -13.74 8.07
N VAL A 47 -3.20 -12.66 8.42
CA VAL A 47 -4.61 -12.71 8.81
C VAL A 47 -5.45 -11.76 7.97
N ILE A 48 -6.68 -12.17 7.67
CA ILE A 48 -7.67 -11.38 6.95
C ILE A 48 -8.94 -11.22 7.78
N CYS A 49 -9.55 -10.04 7.68
CA CYS A 49 -10.87 -9.80 8.25
C CYS A 49 -11.66 -8.78 7.42
N GLU A 50 -12.98 -8.86 7.51
CA GLU A 50 -13.84 -7.73 7.18
C GLU A 50 -13.82 -6.74 8.34
N ALA A 51 -13.78 -5.45 8.01
CA ALA A 51 -13.62 -4.38 8.97
C ALA A 51 -14.58 -3.21 8.70
N ASN A 52 -14.84 -2.44 9.75
CA ASN A 52 -15.64 -1.24 9.69
C ASN A 52 -14.97 -0.11 10.47
N ILE A 53 -15.21 1.13 10.01
CA ILE A 53 -14.94 2.33 10.79
C ILE A 53 -16.19 2.64 11.60
N CYS A 54 -16.01 2.77 12.91
CA CYS A 54 -17.04 3.23 13.82
C CYS A 54 -16.71 4.61 14.37
N HIS A 55 -17.75 5.40 14.66
CA HIS A 55 -17.62 6.72 15.28
C HIS A 55 -18.35 6.75 16.63
N PRO A 56 -17.86 7.52 17.62
CA PRO A 56 -18.56 7.70 18.87
C PRO A 56 -19.92 8.37 18.63
N LYS A 57 -20.93 8.04 19.45
CA LYS A 57 -22.30 8.57 19.31
C LYS A 57 -22.41 10.10 19.42
N SER A 58 -21.41 10.75 20.02
CA SER A 58 -21.30 12.19 20.11
C SER A 58 -20.87 12.86 18.79
N ALA A 59 -20.31 12.10 17.85
CA ALA A 59 -19.94 12.62 16.54
C ALA A 59 -21.18 12.76 15.64
N LYS A 60 -21.40 13.97 15.10
CA LYS A 60 -22.40 14.16 14.03
C LYS A 60 -21.94 13.41 12.78
N LEU A 61 -22.63 12.33 12.44
CA LEU A 61 -22.37 11.59 11.21
C LEU A 61 -22.91 12.36 10.00
N THR A 62 -22.05 12.59 9.00
CA THR A 62 -22.43 13.25 7.74
C THR A 62 -23.02 12.28 6.72
N THR A 63 -22.89 10.97 6.94
CA THR A 63 -23.34 9.93 6.01
C THR A 63 -24.33 8.96 6.67
N SER A 64 -25.43 8.64 5.99
CA SER A 64 -26.46 7.71 6.47
C SER A 64 -25.98 6.27 6.72
N LYS A 65 -24.79 5.91 6.21
CA LYS A 65 -24.18 4.58 6.35
C LYS A 65 -23.02 4.49 7.35
N ALA A 66 -22.76 5.56 8.10
CA ALA A 66 -21.71 5.53 9.12
C ALA A 66 -22.17 4.70 10.34
N LYS A 67 -21.25 3.90 10.89
CA LYS A 67 -21.53 3.01 12.02
C LYS A 67 -21.16 3.68 13.33
N TYR A 68 -22.00 3.52 14.35
CA TYR A 68 -21.68 3.96 15.70
C TYR A 68 -20.86 2.89 16.42
N CYS A 69 -19.88 3.31 17.21
CA CYS A 69 -19.11 2.40 18.06
C CYS A 69 -20.00 1.79 19.14
N THR A 70 -19.85 0.49 19.36
CA THR A 70 -20.36 -0.19 20.55
C THR A 70 -19.49 0.16 21.77
N GLU A 71 -19.95 -0.18 22.98
CA GLU A 71 -19.12 -0.02 24.19
C GLU A 71 -17.84 -0.85 24.11
N ASP A 72 -17.88 -2.04 23.49
CA ASP A 72 -16.68 -2.85 23.28
C ASP A 72 -15.72 -2.18 22.28
N ASP A 73 -16.24 -1.52 21.24
CA ASP A 73 -15.41 -0.76 20.30
C ASP A 73 -14.71 0.40 20.99
N LEU A 74 -15.41 1.17 21.82
CA LEU A 74 -14.80 2.28 22.56
C LEU A 74 -13.79 1.79 23.60
N ARG A 75 -14.01 0.61 24.19
CA ARG A 75 -13.07 -0.03 25.11
C ARG A 75 -11.74 -0.34 24.41
N VAL A 76 -11.82 -0.89 23.20
CA VAL A 76 -10.65 -1.33 22.40
C VAL A 76 -10.00 -0.17 21.64
N LEU A 77 -10.77 0.58 20.85
CA LEU A 77 -10.30 1.64 19.95
C LEU A 77 -10.09 2.98 20.65
N GLY A 78 -10.66 3.14 21.85
CA GLY A 78 -10.65 4.40 22.59
C GLY A 78 -11.82 5.32 22.26
N PRO A 79 -11.87 6.51 22.91
CA PRO A 79 -13.03 7.40 22.90
C PRO A 79 -13.32 8.02 21.53
N THR A 80 -12.35 8.03 20.62
CA THR A 80 -12.46 8.58 19.27
C THR A 80 -13.05 7.61 18.25
N GLY A 81 -13.28 6.35 18.64
CA GLY A 81 -13.63 5.30 17.70
C GLY A 81 -12.45 4.93 16.79
N GLY A 82 -12.72 4.21 15.71
CA GLY A 82 -11.66 3.74 14.83
C GLY A 82 -12.10 2.65 13.85
N LEU A 83 -11.11 2.05 13.19
CA LEU A 83 -11.27 0.90 12.30
C LEU A 83 -11.02 -0.37 13.10
N ARG A 84 -11.91 -1.37 12.96
CA ARG A 84 -11.76 -2.67 13.61
C ARG A 84 -12.31 -3.79 12.75
N CYS A 85 -11.68 -4.96 12.83
CA CYS A 85 -12.25 -6.21 12.34
C CYS A 85 -13.61 -6.47 13.01
N VAL A 86 -14.63 -6.79 12.22
CA VAL A 86 -15.95 -7.18 12.71
C VAL A 86 -16.25 -8.66 12.48
N THR A 87 -15.52 -9.31 11.58
CA THR A 87 -15.47 -10.76 11.50
C THR A 87 -14.29 -11.28 12.31
N MET A 88 -14.36 -12.54 12.71
CA MET A 88 -13.21 -13.23 13.28
C MET A 88 -12.06 -13.21 12.25
N PRO A 89 -10.84 -12.76 12.62
CA PRO A 89 -9.69 -12.83 11.72
C PRO A 89 -9.42 -14.28 11.34
N LEU A 90 -9.25 -14.55 10.05
CA LEU A 90 -8.88 -15.86 9.51
C LEU A 90 -7.43 -15.83 9.06
N GLU A 91 -6.70 -16.91 9.33
CA GLU A 91 -5.36 -17.08 8.78
C GLU A 91 -5.43 -17.26 7.26
N VAL A 92 -4.62 -16.49 6.54
CA VAL A 92 -4.48 -16.56 5.09
C VAL A 92 -3.23 -17.32 4.75
N ASN A 93 -3.40 -18.50 4.19
CA ASN A 93 -2.32 -19.29 3.65
C ASN A 93 -2.37 -19.28 2.12
N VAL A 94 -1.21 -19.03 1.51
CA VAL A 94 -1.01 -19.25 0.07
C VAL A 94 -0.30 -20.60 -0.11
N PRO A 95 -0.48 -21.27 -1.27
CA PRO A 95 0.27 -22.50 -1.55
C PRO A 95 1.78 -22.30 -1.38
N PRO A 96 2.53 -23.30 -0.88
CA PRO A 96 3.98 -23.21 -0.74
C PRO A 96 4.65 -22.82 -2.05
N THR A 97 5.59 -21.90 -1.97
CA THR A 97 6.37 -21.42 -3.12
C THR A 97 7.80 -21.96 -3.05
N PRO A 98 8.41 -22.34 -4.18
CA PRO A 98 9.80 -22.80 -4.18
C PRO A 98 10.76 -21.64 -3.98
N ALA A 99 11.97 -21.93 -3.47
CA ALA A 99 13.03 -20.96 -3.27
C ALA A 99 14.25 -21.33 -4.12
N GLU A 100 14.29 -20.82 -5.36
CA GLU A 100 15.44 -21.05 -6.24
C GLU A 100 16.49 -19.94 -6.07
N LYS A 101 17.79 -20.26 -6.21
CA LYS A 101 18.88 -19.25 -6.26
C LYS A 101 18.99 -18.34 -5.01
N CYS A 102 18.59 -18.81 -3.84
CA CYS A 102 18.90 -18.12 -2.59
C CYS A 102 20.39 -18.31 -2.24
N GLU A 103 21.20 -17.28 -2.50
CA GLU A 103 22.65 -17.30 -2.32
C GLU A 103 23.11 -16.17 -1.38
N GLY A 104 24.26 -16.35 -0.73
CA GLY A 104 24.84 -15.33 0.16
C GLY A 104 23.89 -14.90 1.28
N ALA A 105 23.69 -13.59 1.43
CA ALA A 105 22.82 -13.01 2.47
C ALA A 105 21.34 -13.41 2.34
N GLU A 106 20.91 -13.89 1.17
CA GLU A 106 19.52 -14.26 0.92
C GLU A 106 19.22 -15.72 1.27
N GLN A 107 20.21 -16.52 1.67
CA GLN A 107 20.00 -17.91 2.11
C GLN A 107 19.03 -18.01 3.29
N VAL A 108 19.01 -16.99 4.16
CA VAL A 108 18.06 -16.91 5.30
C VAL A 108 16.61 -16.74 4.84
N LEU A 109 16.39 -16.39 3.57
CA LEU A 109 15.08 -16.17 2.97
C LEU A 109 14.54 -17.41 2.24
N ALA A 110 15.34 -18.48 2.16
CA ALA A 110 14.97 -19.70 1.44
C ALA A 110 13.80 -20.45 2.10
N ASP A 111 13.62 -20.27 3.41
CA ASP A 111 12.59 -20.96 4.19
C ASP A 111 11.94 -19.98 5.17
N ILE A 112 11.16 -19.03 4.63
CA ILE A 112 10.38 -18.10 5.45
C ILE A 112 8.92 -18.56 5.47
N PRO A 113 8.33 -18.79 6.67
CA PRO A 113 6.92 -19.12 6.79
C PRO A 113 6.01 -17.98 6.32
N GLY A 114 4.94 -18.35 5.62
CA GLY A 114 3.94 -17.41 5.12
C GLY A 114 4.45 -16.50 4.01
N PHE A 115 3.66 -15.48 3.68
CA PHE A 115 4.04 -14.46 2.71
C PHE A 115 4.29 -13.10 3.38
N HIS A 116 4.96 -12.21 2.67
CA HIS A 116 5.31 -10.87 3.12
C HIS A 116 4.68 -9.77 2.27
N ASP A 117 4.63 -8.57 2.86
CA ASP A 117 4.26 -7.31 2.21
C ASP A 117 2.98 -7.41 1.36
N PRO A 118 1.85 -7.89 1.93
CA PRO A 118 0.62 -8.00 1.17
C PRO A 118 0.18 -6.65 0.62
N LYS A 119 -0.32 -6.66 -0.61
CA LYS A 119 -0.95 -5.50 -1.25
C LYS A 119 -2.29 -5.92 -1.81
N LEU A 120 -3.35 -5.31 -1.30
CA LEU A 120 -4.68 -5.42 -1.85
C LEU A 120 -4.95 -4.30 -2.85
N LEU A 121 -5.49 -4.65 -4.01
CA LEU A 121 -5.92 -3.68 -5.01
C LEU A 121 -7.06 -4.23 -5.88
N TYR A 122 -7.73 -3.35 -6.60
CA TYR A 122 -8.65 -3.75 -7.67
C TYR A 122 -7.93 -3.71 -9.02
N SER A 123 -8.07 -4.77 -9.82
CA SER A 123 -7.62 -4.73 -11.22
C SER A 123 -8.56 -3.86 -12.07
N GLY A 124 -8.16 -3.55 -13.30
CA GLY A 124 -9.05 -2.87 -14.27
C GLY A 124 -10.34 -3.64 -14.59
N ARG A 125 -10.41 -4.94 -14.25
CA ARG A 125 -11.61 -5.78 -14.38
C ARG A 125 -12.52 -5.74 -13.15
N GLY A 126 -12.10 -5.07 -12.08
CA GLY A 126 -12.82 -4.97 -10.80
C GLY A 126 -12.68 -6.21 -9.92
N GLU A 127 -11.81 -7.15 -10.27
CA GLU A 127 -11.44 -8.27 -9.38
C GLU A 127 -10.56 -7.77 -8.22
N PRO A 128 -10.75 -8.28 -6.99
CA PRO A 128 -9.86 -7.99 -5.87
C PRO A 128 -8.60 -8.85 -5.97
N ILE A 129 -7.44 -8.23 -6.12
CA ILE A 129 -6.15 -8.93 -6.21
C ILE A 129 -5.39 -8.75 -4.90
N LEU A 130 -4.89 -9.87 -4.38
CA LEU A 130 -3.87 -9.92 -3.35
C LEU A 130 -2.53 -10.19 -4.02
N MET A 131 -1.64 -9.21 -3.98
CA MET A 131 -0.23 -9.40 -4.33
C MET A 131 0.58 -9.66 -3.07
N VAL A 132 1.48 -10.63 -3.12
CA VAL A 132 2.30 -11.03 -1.96
C VAL A 132 3.73 -11.28 -2.38
N VAL A 133 4.67 -11.07 -1.46
CA VAL A 133 6.08 -11.42 -1.60
C VAL A 133 6.30 -12.79 -0.97
N SER A 134 6.90 -13.72 -1.70
CA SER A 134 7.20 -15.07 -1.22
C SER A 134 8.45 -15.61 -1.91
N GLN A 135 8.88 -16.83 -1.57
CA GLN A 135 9.97 -17.48 -2.30
C GLN A 135 9.61 -17.64 -3.79
N SER A 136 10.60 -17.66 -4.67
CA SER A 136 10.36 -17.62 -6.12
C SER A 136 10.96 -18.78 -6.93
N ARG A 137 10.35 -19.06 -8.09
CA ARG A 137 10.82 -20.05 -9.06
C ARG A 137 11.97 -19.54 -9.94
N TYR A 138 12.21 -18.24 -9.96
CA TYR A 138 13.14 -17.65 -10.92
C TYR A 138 14.33 -16.92 -10.28
N ALA A 139 14.18 -16.58 -9.00
CA ALA A 139 15.02 -15.81 -8.09
C ALA A 139 14.81 -16.29 -6.64
N CYS A 140 15.51 -15.75 -5.64
CA CYS A 140 15.30 -16.15 -4.25
C CYS A 140 13.91 -15.74 -3.73
N VAL A 141 13.58 -14.45 -3.89
CA VAL A 141 12.30 -13.86 -3.47
C VAL A 141 11.62 -13.21 -4.66
N GLY A 142 10.32 -13.47 -4.79
CA GLY A 142 9.49 -13.03 -5.91
C GLY A 142 8.15 -12.48 -5.48
N LEU A 143 7.44 -11.92 -6.44
CA LEU A 143 6.13 -11.33 -6.25
C LEU A 143 5.06 -12.21 -6.92
N TRP A 144 4.00 -12.50 -6.19
CA TRP A 144 2.92 -13.37 -6.61
C TRP A 144 1.60 -12.59 -6.60
N ALA A 145 0.67 -12.96 -7.48
CA ALA A 145 -0.69 -12.45 -7.49
C ALA A 145 -1.70 -13.60 -7.39
N ILE A 146 -2.76 -13.38 -6.62
CA ILE A 146 -3.90 -14.28 -6.52
C ILE A 146 -5.19 -13.45 -6.38
N ASP A 147 -6.29 -13.96 -6.93
CA ASP A 147 -7.60 -13.39 -6.65
C ASP A 147 -7.94 -13.61 -5.17
N LEU A 148 -8.26 -12.51 -4.47
CA LEU A 148 -8.53 -12.54 -3.04
C LEU A 148 -9.65 -13.54 -2.68
N ARG A 149 -10.62 -13.70 -3.58
CA ARG A 149 -11.75 -14.63 -3.40
C ARG A 149 -11.31 -16.09 -3.26
N THR A 150 -10.19 -16.47 -3.88
CA THR A 150 -9.64 -17.82 -3.78
C THR A 150 -9.14 -18.15 -2.37
N VAL A 151 -8.60 -17.15 -1.65
CA VAL A 151 -8.07 -17.33 -0.28
C VAL A 151 -9.05 -16.87 0.80
N TYR A 152 -10.07 -16.11 0.42
CA TYR A 152 -11.14 -15.67 1.30
C TYR A 152 -12.51 -15.77 0.60
N PRO A 153 -13.08 -16.99 0.46
CA PRO A 153 -14.33 -17.20 -0.29
C PRO A 153 -15.56 -16.50 0.31
N ALA A 154 -15.47 -16.04 1.56
CA ALA A 154 -16.55 -15.33 2.25
C ALA A 154 -17.03 -14.07 1.49
N ILE A 155 -16.19 -13.48 0.64
CA ILE A 155 -16.56 -12.31 -0.17
C ILE A 155 -17.17 -12.67 -1.54
N ASP A 156 -17.23 -13.94 -1.95
CA ASP A 156 -17.73 -14.32 -3.28
C ASP A 156 -19.17 -13.87 -3.54
N GLU A 157 -20.02 -14.01 -2.52
CA GLU A 157 -21.41 -13.57 -2.60
C GLU A 157 -21.49 -12.05 -2.81
N ILE A 158 -20.62 -11.27 -2.15
CA ILE A 158 -20.56 -9.82 -2.30
C ILE A 158 -20.26 -9.45 -3.77
N PHE A 159 -19.33 -10.15 -4.41
CA PHE A 159 -18.95 -9.84 -5.80
C PHE A 159 -19.95 -10.35 -6.85
N SER A 160 -20.74 -11.39 -6.53
CA SER A 160 -21.77 -11.95 -7.42
C SER A 160 -23.16 -11.33 -7.22
N SER A 161 -23.41 -10.65 -6.10
CA SER A 161 -24.70 -10.01 -5.77
C SER A 161 -24.83 -8.54 -6.20
N SER A 162 -24.07 -8.11 -7.21
CA SER A 162 -24.10 -6.70 -7.63
C SER A 162 -25.52 -6.23 -7.99
N PRO A 163 -26.05 -5.18 -7.34
CA PRO A 163 -27.43 -4.73 -7.55
C PRO A 163 -27.68 -4.15 -8.95
N ARG A 164 -26.61 -3.75 -9.65
CA ARG A 164 -26.67 -3.13 -10.97
C ARG A 164 -26.19 -4.03 -12.10
N ARG A 165 -25.64 -5.22 -11.78
CA ARG A 165 -25.14 -6.17 -12.76
C ARG A 165 -25.49 -7.60 -12.37
N LEU A 166 -26.34 -8.23 -13.17
CA LEU A 166 -26.61 -9.67 -13.06
C LEU A 166 -25.41 -10.47 -13.61
N GLY A 167 -24.94 -11.45 -12.85
CA GLY A 167 -23.89 -12.37 -13.27
C GLY A 167 -22.94 -12.76 -12.13
N PRO A 168 -21.95 -13.64 -12.38
CA PRO A 168 -21.08 -14.20 -11.35
C PRO A 168 -20.02 -13.22 -10.82
N GLY A 169 -20.18 -11.91 -11.04
CA GLY A 169 -19.16 -10.91 -10.73
C GLY A 169 -18.00 -10.86 -11.74
N PRO A 170 -16.88 -10.20 -11.40
CA PRO A 170 -15.71 -10.10 -12.27
C PRO A 170 -15.01 -11.47 -12.41
N LEU A 171 -14.57 -11.79 -13.63
CA LEU A 171 -13.81 -13.01 -13.89
C LEU A 171 -12.45 -12.95 -13.18
N MET A 172 -12.04 -14.06 -12.57
CA MET A 172 -10.73 -14.22 -11.91
C MET A 172 -9.63 -14.35 -12.98
N SER A 173 -8.74 -13.37 -13.06
CA SER A 173 -7.54 -13.42 -13.90
C SER A 173 -6.43 -14.25 -13.25
N TYR A 174 -6.42 -14.32 -11.91
CA TYR A 174 -5.43 -15.05 -11.11
C TYR A 174 -6.10 -16.06 -10.15
N PRO A 175 -6.82 -17.07 -10.66
CA PRO A 175 -7.54 -18.04 -9.81
C PRO A 175 -6.60 -18.95 -9.00
N THR A 176 -5.29 -18.92 -9.29
CA THR A 176 -4.23 -19.62 -8.58
C THR A 176 -3.07 -18.67 -8.35
N LEU A 177 -2.26 -18.93 -7.32
CA LEU A 177 -1.06 -18.16 -7.01
C LEU A 177 -0.13 -18.12 -8.24
N THR A 178 0.05 -16.94 -8.83
CA THR A 178 0.76 -16.75 -10.10
C THR A 178 1.96 -15.84 -9.88
N GLU A 179 3.16 -16.33 -10.18
CA GLU A 179 4.39 -15.56 -10.04
C GLU A 179 4.47 -14.49 -11.13
N ILE A 180 4.58 -13.23 -10.72
CA ILE A 180 4.76 -12.11 -11.62
C ILE A 180 6.24 -11.99 -11.90
N THR A 181 6.63 -12.13 -13.17
CA THR A 181 8.04 -12.30 -13.55
C THR A 181 8.44 -11.36 -14.67
N ARG A 182 9.58 -10.68 -14.48
CA ARG A 182 10.14 -9.76 -15.47
C ARG A 182 10.83 -10.54 -16.59
N ASN A 183 10.62 -10.07 -17.81
CA ASN A 183 11.20 -10.62 -19.03
C ASN A 183 12.02 -9.50 -19.70
N PRO A 184 13.19 -9.78 -20.29
CA PRO A 184 13.85 -11.08 -20.44
C PRO A 184 14.53 -11.65 -19.20
N PRO A 185 14.85 -12.97 -19.13
CA PRO A 185 15.35 -13.63 -17.91
C PRO A 185 16.61 -13.02 -17.30
N TRP A 186 17.51 -12.45 -18.12
CA TRP A 186 18.75 -11.83 -17.65
C TRP A 186 18.53 -10.50 -16.90
N THR A 187 17.31 -9.96 -16.90
CA THR A 187 16.98 -8.74 -16.15
C THR A 187 16.53 -9.02 -14.71
N ARG A 188 16.26 -10.28 -14.37
CA ARG A 188 15.72 -10.70 -13.08
C ARG A 188 16.76 -10.47 -11.98
N ARG A 189 16.29 -9.95 -10.85
CA ARG A 189 17.09 -9.78 -9.63
C ARG A 189 16.83 -10.94 -8.69
N SER A 190 17.76 -11.16 -7.76
CA SER A 190 17.60 -12.22 -6.76
C SER A 190 16.48 -11.93 -5.75
N TYR A 191 16.21 -10.65 -5.51
CA TYR A 191 15.14 -10.19 -4.62
C TYR A 191 14.20 -9.24 -5.35
N GLU A 192 13.02 -9.74 -5.74
CA GLU A 192 12.00 -9.01 -6.47
C GLU A 192 10.85 -8.58 -5.53
N LYS A 193 10.85 -7.30 -5.16
CA LYS A 193 9.87 -6.69 -4.25
C LYS A 193 9.47 -5.30 -4.77
N ASN A 194 8.38 -4.76 -4.24
CA ASN A 194 7.89 -3.41 -4.49
C ASN A 194 7.38 -3.16 -5.92
N TRP A 195 6.99 -4.20 -6.65
CA TRP A 195 6.34 -3.98 -7.94
C TRP A 195 4.90 -3.51 -7.74
N VAL A 196 4.38 -2.78 -8.73
CA VAL A 196 3.04 -2.20 -8.70
C VAL A 196 2.33 -2.43 -10.01
N MET A 197 1.06 -2.83 -9.92
CA MET A 197 0.19 -3.07 -11.06
C MET A 197 -0.55 -1.80 -11.50
N PHE A 198 -0.59 -1.58 -12.81
CA PHE A 198 -1.28 -0.49 -13.48
C PHE A 198 -2.25 -1.07 -14.51
N SER A 199 -3.55 -0.80 -14.37
CA SER A 199 -4.57 -1.29 -15.32
C SER A 199 -5.26 -0.11 -16.03
N PRO A 200 -4.72 0.38 -17.16
CA PRO A 200 -5.33 1.50 -17.88
C PRO A 200 -6.72 1.15 -18.44
N SER A 201 -6.95 -0.13 -18.75
CA SER A 201 -8.22 -0.66 -19.23
C SER A 201 -8.50 -2.04 -18.63
N PRO A 202 -9.75 -2.55 -18.71
CA PRO A 202 -10.07 -3.91 -18.24
C PRO A 202 -9.35 -5.04 -18.98
N SER A 203 -8.81 -4.80 -20.19
CA SER A 203 -8.15 -5.83 -20.99
C SER A 203 -6.63 -5.84 -20.85
N THR A 204 -6.05 -4.84 -20.20
CA THR A 204 -4.59 -4.66 -20.18
C THR A 204 -4.12 -4.26 -18.79
N SER A 205 -3.13 -4.97 -18.29
CA SER A 205 -2.39 -4.61 -17.07
C SER A 205 -0.90 -4.51 -17.37
N TYR A 206 -0.23 -3.66 -16.61
CA TYR A 206 1.19 -3.40 -16.68
C TYR A 206 1.77 -3.51 -15.27
N ILE A 207 3.05 -3.79 -15.17
CA ILE A 207 3.80 -3.77 -13.92
C ILE A 207 4.89 -2.74 -14.03
N GLN A 208 5.03 -1.95 -12.97
CA GLN A 208 6.24 -1.20 -12.69
C GLN A 208 7.09 -1.98 -11.69
N TYR A 209 8.37 -2.19 -11.98
CA TYR A 209 9.25 -2.98 -11.11
C TYR A 209 10.59 -2.34 -10.76
N ASP A 210 11.02 -1.28 -11.45
CA ASP A 210 12.15 -0.44 -11.03
C ASP A 210 11.67 1.00 -10.85
N LEU A 211 12.15 1.66 -9.79
CA LEU A 211 11.94 3.07 -9.53
C LEU A 211 13.15 3.65 -8.80
N ASN A 212 13.91 4.50 -9.46
CA ASN A 212 14.97 5.29 -8.86
C ASN A 212 15.09 6.66 -9.56
N SER A 213 16.11 7.44 -9.20
CA SER A 213 16.37 8.78 -9.74
C SER A 213 16.72 8.84 -11.22
N THR A 214 17.05 7.71 -11.86
CA THR A 214 17.49 7.65 -13.26
C THR A 214 16.68 6.69 -14.11
N THR A 215 16.10 5.68 -13.47
CA THR A 215 15.47 4.54 -14.10
C THR A 215 14.10 4.30 -13.51
N ARG A 216 13.11 4.18 -14.38
CA ARG A 216 11.84 3.56 -14.08
C ARG A 216 11.56 2.53 -15.16
N THR A 217 10.87 1.46 -14.79
CA THR A 217 10.59 0.39 -15.74
C THR A 217 9.13 -0.01 -15.70
N PHE A 218 8.45 0.03 -16.84
CA PHE A 218 7.12 -0.52 -17.06
C PHE A 218 7.18 -1.65 -18.08
N ALA A 219 6.44 -2.73 -17.82
CA ALA A 219 6.24 -3.79 -18.79
C ALA A 219 4.78 -4.25 -18.76
N GLN A 220 4.25 -4.65 -19.92
CA GLN A 220 2.90 -5.17 -20.01
C GLN A 220 2.85 -6.59 -19.44
N LEU A 221 1.84 -6.90 -18.63
CA LEU A 221 1.55 -8.27 -18.23
C LEU A 221 0.98 -9.05 -19.40
N ILE A 222 1.62 -10.18 -19.66
CA ILE A 222 1.15 -11.18 -20.61
C ILE A 222 0.70 -12.42 -19.81
N GLY A 223 0.08 -13.39 -20.49
CA GLY A 223 -0.43 -14.60 -19.85
C GLY A 223 0.61 -15.30 -18.97
N SER A 224 0.12 -15.99 -17.93
CA SER A 224 0.94 -16.79 -17.00
C SER A 224 1.93 -15.98 -16.13
N GLY A 225 1.64 -14.71 -15.85
CA GLY A 225 2.45 -13.88 -14.95
C GLY A 225 3.75 -13.34 -15.56
N LEU A 226 4.05 -13.69 -16.81
CA LEU A 226 5.17 -13.11 -17.54
C LEU A 226 4.86 -11.67 -17.96
N THR A 227 5.91 -10.92 -18.24
CA THR A 227 5.80 -9.56 -18.79
C THR A 227 6.44 -9.46 -20.17
N THR A 228 6.15 -8.38 -20.89
CA THR A 228 6.95 -7.95 -22.04
C THR A 228 8.32 -7.45 -21.59
N PRO A 229 9.26 -7.17 -22.52
CA PRO A 229 10.40 -6.29 -22.23
C PRO A 229 9.95 -4.90 -21.76
N ASN A 230 10.90 -4.11 -21.25
CA ASN A 230 10.71 -2.72 -20.84
C ASN A 230 10.06 -1.89 -21.97
N MET A 231 8.96 -1.23 -21.64
CA MET A 231 8.17 -0.35 -22.51
C MET A 231 8.21 1.13 -22.11
N THR A 232 9.06 1.48 -21.14
CA THR A 232 9.28 2.88 -20.72
C THR A 232 9.80 3.70 -21.89
N ASP A 233 9.32 4.94 -22.03
CA ASP A 233 9.81 5.85 -23.07
C ASP A 233 11.32 6.13 -22.85
N PRO A 234 12.20 5.78 -23.79
CA PRO A 234 13.63 6.01 -23.65
C PRO A 234 14.01 7.51 -23.67
N PHE A 235 13.10 8.39 -24.09
CA PHE A 235 13.31 9.83 -24.14
C PHE A 235 12.69 10.59 -22.96
N GLU A 236 12.10 9.89 -21.99
CA GLU A 236 11.62 10.53 -20.78
C GLU A 236 12.78 10.98 -19.90
N LYS A 237 12.76 12.25 -19.51
CA LYS A 237 13.70 12.78 -18.53
C LYS A 237 13.34 12.30 -17.13
N PRO A 238 14.34 11.95 -16.30
CA PRO A 238 14.07 11.59 -14.91
C PRO A 238 13.39 12.72 -14.15
N CYS A 239 12.33 12.38 -13.41
CA CYS A 239 11.62 13.33 -12.56
C CYS A 239 12.08 13.26 -11.09
N LEU A 240 12.41 12.06 -10.63
CA LEU A 240 12.95 11.84 -9.29
C LEU A 240 14.43 12.22 -9.29
N MET A 241 14.88 12.88 -8.23
CA MET A 241 16.27 13.32 -8.10
C MET A 241 16.89 12.68 -6.86
N ASP A 242 18.19 12.43 -6.91
CA ASP A 242 18.92 12.09 -5.71
C ASP A 242 19.17 13.33 -4.85
N PRO A 243 19.37 13.14 -3.53
CA PRO A 243 19.75 14.22 -2.63
C PRO A 243 20.98 14.97 -3.15
N THR A 244 20.94 16.30 -3.08
CA THR A 244 22.10 17.15 -3.36
C THR A 244 23.13 17.08 -2.22
N ALA A 245 24.40 17.37 -2.53
CA ALA A 245 25.47 17.39 -1.52
C ALA A 245 25.19 18.35 -0.35
N GLU A 246 24.48 19.45 -0.60
CA GLU A 246 24.07 20.40 0.44
C GLU A 246 22.97 19.82 1.33
N GLU A 247 21.99 19.11 0.77
CA GLU A 247 20.96 18.41 1.55
C GLU A 247 21.57 17.28 2.39
N LEU A 248 22.58 16.59 1.86
CA LEU A 248 23.36 15.59 2.60
C LEU A 248 24.18 16.26 3.74
N ALA A 249 24.88 17.36 3.44
CA ALA A 249 25.74 18.06 4.40
C ALA A 249 24.97 18.75 5.54
N ASN A 250 23.72 19.15 5.29
CA ASN A 250 22.84 19.73 6.31
C ASN A 250 22.24 18.67 7.27
N GLY A 251 22.67 17.41 7.19
CA GLY A 251 22.19 16.31 8.03
C GLY A 251 20.77 15.84 7.70
N ASN A 252 20.19 16.32 6.59
CA ASN A 252 18.81 15.99 6.23
C ASN A 252 18.69 14.59 5.61
N LEU A 253 19.77 14.08 5.01
CA LEU A 253 19.77 12.86 4.21
C LEU A 253 21.15 12.19 4.39
N MET A 254 21.23 10.98 4.94
CA MET A 254 22.49 10.24 5.04
C MET A 254 22.68 9.40 3.77
N ALA A 255 23.78 9.67 3.06
CA ALA A 255 23.93 9.46 1.61
C ALA A 255 24.08 8.00 1.15
N ASP A 256 24.57 7.09 1.97
CA ASP A 256 25.18 5.89 1.40
C ASP A 256 24.20 4.78 1.00
N ALA A 257 22.90 4.90 1.30
CA ALA A 257 21.91 3.86 0.94
C ALA A 257 20.45 4.35 0.82
N SER A 258 20.19 5.58 0.34
CA SER A 258 18.79 5.99 0.13
C SER A 258 18.17 5.27 -1.06
N THR A 259 17.13 4.47 -0.82
CA THR A 259 16.45 3.70 -1.86
C THR A 259 15.00 4.16 -2.02
N LEU A 260 14.57 4.33 -3.26
CA LEU A 260 13.18 4.64 -3.59
C LEU A 260 12.37 3.35 -3.69
N HIS A 261 11.22 3.34 -3.02
CA HIS A 261 10.30 2.22 -2.98
C HIS A 261 8.90 2.69 -3.36
N GLN A 262 8.22 1.92 -4.21
CA GLN A 262 6.78 2.06 -4.39
C GLN A 262 6.05 0.97 -3.62
N ALA A 263 5.66 1.30 -2.40
CA ALA A 263 5.02 0.35 -1.50
C ALA A 263 3.51 0.22 -1.76
N THR A 264 2.88 1.27 -2.29
CA THR A 264 1.41 1.31 -2.44
C THR A 264 0.93 0.93 -3.84
N PRO A 265 -0.29 0.37 -3.97
CA PRO A 265 -0.96 0.24 -5.26
C PRO A 265 -1.15 1.59 -5.96
N ALA A 266 -1.21 1.58 -7.29
CA ALA A 266 -1.58 2.77 -8.07
C ALA A 266 -3.10 2.85 -8.24
N LEU A 267 -3.68 4.01 -7.94
CA LEU A 267 -5.10 4.29 -8.15
C LEU A 267 -5.30 5.11 -9.42
N LYS A 268 -6.36 4.79 -10.17
CA LYS A 268 -6.75 5.58 -11.33
C LYS A 268 -7.56 6.78 -10.89
N LEU A 269 -7.24 7.95 -11.41
CA LEU A 269 -7.86 9.21 -11.04
C LEU A 269 -8.32 9.94 -12.29
N ILE A 270 -9.54 10.44 -12.25
CA ILE A 270 -10.09 11.40 -13.18
C ILE A 270 -9.82 12.80 -12.60
N LEU A 271 -9.14 13.66 -13.35
CA LEU A 271 -8.71 15.00 -12.90
C LEU A 271 -9.86 16.02 -12.89
N CYS A 272 -10.99 15.65 -12.30
CA CYS A 272 -12.11 16.54 -12.05
C CYS A 272 -12.83 16.15 -10.76
N GLU A 273 -13.69 17.05 -10.28
CA GLU A 273 -14.66 16.68 -9.25
C GLU A 273 -15.79 15.87 -9.89
N ARG A 274 -16.31 14.87 -9.17
CA ARG A 274 -17.46 14.09 -9.63
C ARG A 274 -18.71 14.97 -9.76
N SER A 275 -18.82 15.99 -8.92
CA SER A 275 -19.90 16.98 -8.95
C SER A 275 -19.96 17.75 -10.29
N ASP A 276 -18.84 17.85 -11.01
CA ASP A 276 -18.74 18.55 -12.28
C ASP A 276 -19.14 17.66 -13.47
N LEU A 277 -20.43 17.72 -13.82
CA LEU A 277 -21.00 17.01 -14.96
C LEU A 277 -20.47 17.49 -16.32
N THR A 278 -19.91 18.70 -16.39
CA THR A 278 -19.38 19.24 -17.65
C THR A 278 -18.05 18.58 -18.00
N CYS A 279 -17.18 18.38 -17.00
CA CYS A 279 -15.90 17.71 -17.19
C CYS A 279 -16.07 16.23 -17.58
N ILE A 280 -16.98 15.51 -16.90
CA ILE A 280 -17.23 14.08 -17.18
C ILE A 280 -17.65 13.85 -18.63
N ARG A 281 -18.43 14.77 -19.22
CA ARG A 281 -18.91 14.66 -20.61
C ARG A 281 -17.85 15.02 -21.64
N ALA A 282 -16.83 15.79 -21.27
CA ALA A 282 -15.84 16.36 -22.17
C ALA A 282 -14.62 15.45 -22.46
N SER A 283 -14.68 14.16 -22.07
CA SER A 283 -13.53 13.23 -22.09
C SER A 283 -12.46 13.65 -21.07
N PRO A 284 -12.65 13.34 -19.78
CA PRO A 284 -11.79 13.87 -18.75
C PRO A 284 -10.41 13.20 -18.76
N GLU A 285 -9.37 13.99 -18.43
CA GLU A 285 -8.01 13.47 -18.34
C GLU A 285 -7.90 12.47 -17.19
N MET A 286 -7.30 11.32 -17.49
CA MET A 286 -7.08 10.25 -16.53
C MET A 286 -5.60 10.11 -16.24
N VAL A 287 -5.28 9.95 -14.97
CA VAL A 287 -3.93 9.69 -14.47
C VAL A 287 -3.94 8.50 -13.52
N PHE A 288 -2.76 7.97 -13.22
CA PHE A 288 -2.55 7.15 -12.06
C PHE A 288 -1.86 7.97 -10.98
N PHE A 289 -2.15 7.69 -9.72
CA PHE A 289 -1.38 8.23 -8.61
C PHE A 289 -1.13 7.17 -7.55
N ALA A 290 -0.01 7.29 -6.84
CA ALA A 290 0.35 6.41 -5.73
C ALA A 290 1.28 7.14 -4.76
N ALA A 291 1.47 6.56 -3.58
CA ALA A 291 2.52 6.96 -2.67
C ALA A 291 3.81 6.17 -2.95
N ILE A 292 4.91 6.90 -3.11
CA ILE A 292 6.29 6.41 -3.11
C ILE A 292 6.97 6.81 -1.82
N GLN A 293 8.02 6.07 -1.46
CA GLN A 293 8.74 6.27 -0.22
C GLN A 293 10.24 6.24 -0.47
N ARG A 294 10.97 7.23 0.04
CA ARG A 294 12.42 7.18 0.11
C ARG A 294 12.81 6.65 1.49
N LYS A 295 13.49 5.50 1.50
CA LYS A 295 14.03 4.90 2.71
C LYS A 295 15.37 5.54 3.05
N HIS A 296 15.53 5.93 4.29
CA HIS A 296 16.74 6.51 4.86
C HIS A 296 17.27 5.61 5.96
N VAL A 297 18.54 5.23 5.82
CA VAL A 297 19.29 4.53 6.87
C VAL A 297 20.21 5.57 7.52
N ASN A 298 20.15 5.69 8.84
CA ASN A 298 21.00 6.64 9.56
C ASN A 298 22.25 5.93 10.11
N GLY A 299 23.34 6.70 10.27
CA GLY A 299 24.59 6.21 10.85
C GLY A 299 24.61 6.15 12.39
N TYR A 300 23.53 6.57 13.04
CA TYR A 300 23.39 6.61 14.51
C TYR A 300 22.81 5.33 15.11
N GLY A 301 22.41 4.37 14.27
CA GLY A 301 21.77 3.12 14.74
C GLY A 301 20.31 3.30 15.18
N LEU A 302 19.70 4.44 14.86
CA LEU A 302 18.26 4.68 15.01
C LEU A 302 17.45 3.88 13.97
N PRO A 303 16.12 3.74 14.13
CA PRO A 303 15.29 3.11 13.12
C PRO A 303 15.32 3.82 11.76
N VAL A 304 15.05 3.04 10.70
CA VAL A 304 15.01 3.54 9.31
C VAL A 304 13.89 4.56 9.13
N ARG A 305 14.10 5.66 8.40
CA ARG A 305 13.05 6.66 8.16
C ARG A 305 12.50 6.54 6.74
N TYR A 306 11.19 6.73 6.55
CA TYR A 306 10.58 6.76 5.23
C TYR A 306 9.96 8.12 4.93
N GLU A 307 10.46 8.79 3.90
CA GLU A 307 9.87 10.02 3.38
C GLU A 307 8.84 9.68 2.31
N ARG A 308 7.59 10.09 2.55
CA ARG A 308 6.45 9.80 1.67
C ARG A 308 6.25 10.92 0.66
N SER A 309 6.02 10.57 -0.60
CA SER A 309 5.65 11.51 -1.65
C SER A 309 4.59 10.89 -2.54
N PHE A 310 3.71 11.72 -3.09
CA PHE A 310 2.76 11.28 -4.10
C PHE A 310 3.30 11.58 -5.49
N VAL A 311 3.08 10.63 -6.38
CA VAL A 311 3.49 10.70 -7.77
C VAL A 311 2.27 10.52 -8.65
N VAL A 312 2.28 11.23 -9.78
CA VAL A 312 1.23 11.17 -10.79
C VAL A 312 1.85 10.70 -12.09
N TRP A 313 1.27 9.65 -12.68
CA TRP A 313 1.64 9.13 -13.99
C TRP A 313 0.50 9.30 -14.99
N SER A 314 0.84 9.41 -16.26
CA SER A 314 -0.15 9.29 -17.33
C SER A 314 -0.90 7.96 -17.21
N ALA A 315 -2.23 7.96 -17.40
CA ALA A 315 -3.00 6.72 -17.47
C ALA A 315 -2.86 5.98 -18.82
N THR A 316 -1.99 6.48 -19.69
CA THR A 316 -1.76 5.92 -21.03
C THR A 316 -0.31 5.45 -21.11
N ALA A 317 -0.08 4.26 -21.66
CA ALA A 317 1.27 3.78 -21.91
C ALA A 317 2.02 4.82 -22.80
N PRO A 318 3.28 5.15 -22.50
CA PRO A 318 4.23 4.46 -21.60
C PRO A 318 4.30 5.01 -20.15
N PHE A 319 3.18 5.55 -19.64
CA PHE A 319 2.98 5.93 -18.24
C PHE A 319 3.97 6.98 -17.74
N ASN A 320 4.15 8.04 -18.52
CA ASN A 320 5.09 9.11 -18.20
C ASN A 320 4.80 9.68 -16.83
N MET A 321 5.84 9.91 -16.04
CA MET A 321 5.68 10.60 -14.76
C MET A 321 5.37 12.07 -15.07
N LEU A 322 4.21 12.54 -14.64
CA LEU A 322 3.70 13.88 -14.92
C LEU A 322 4.08 14.85 -13.82
N ALA A 323 3.99 14.41 -12.56
CA ALA A 323 4.32 15.23 -11.41
C ALA A 323 4.66 14.39 -10.17
N VAL A 324 5.34 15.01 -9.21
CA VAL A 324 5.67 14.46 -7.89
C VAL A 324 5.45 15.53 -6.82
N SER A 325 5.07 15.16 -5.60
CA SER A 325 5.00 16.09 -4.48
C SER A 325 6.28 16.92 -4.37
N GLN A 326 6.13 18.25 -4.27
CA GLN A 326 7.27 19.15 -4.09
C GLN A 326 7.91 18.99 -2.71
N HIS A 327 7.11 18.59 -1.72
CA HIS A 327 7.53 18.35 -0.34
C HIS A 327 7.09 16.96 0.12
N PRO A 328 7.83 16.31 1.03
CA PRO A 328 7.37 15.09 1.68
C PRO A 328 6.03 15.32 2.39
N ILE A 329 5.14 14.34 2.31
CA ILE A 329 3.91 14.33 3.11
C ILE A 329 4.30 13.94 4.54
N LEU A 330 3.73 14.64 5.52
CA LEU A 330 3.99 14.42 6.95
C LEU A 330 2.67 14.22 7.68
N PHE A 331 2.64 13.30 8.64
CA PHE A 331 1.60 13.24 9.65
C PHE A 331 1.84 14.31 10.70
N ALA A 332 0.81 14.59 11.50
CA ALA A 332 0.94 15.53 12.61
C ALA A 332 2.11 15.10 13.51
N ASN A 333 2.98 16.07 13.84
CA ASN A 333 4.19 15.90 14.64
C ASN A 333 5.35 15.16 13.95
N GLU A 334 5.26 14.83 12.66
CA GLU A 334 6.43 14.41 11.89
C GLU A 334 7.16 15.63 11.31
N THR A 335 8.47 15.52 11.15
CA THR A 335 9.27 16.53 10.45
C THR A 335 9.83 15.98 9.15
N SER A 336 10.13 16.88 8.21
CA SER A 336 10.78 16.52 6.93
C SER A 336 12.30 16.41 7.06
N ARG A 337 12.90 16.66 8.23
CA ARG A 337 14.36 16.63 8.44
C ARG A 337 14.80 15.27 9.01
N GLY A 338 16.10 14.98 8.95
CA GLY A 338 16.68 13.84 9.67
C GLY A 338 16.39 13.94 11.17
N TRP A 339 16.55 12.81 11.89
CA TRP A 339 16.34 12.75 13.34
C TRP A 339 17.05 13.91 14.06
N THR A 340 16.29 14.82 14.65
CA THR A 340 16.81 15.89 15.50
C THR A 340 17.08 15.38 16.91
N ALA A 341 17.91 16.07 17.69
CA ALA A 341 18.15 15.72 19.09
C ALA A 341 16.84 15.71 19.91
N GLU A 342 15.86 16.54 19.54
CA GLU A 342 14.54 16.60 20.17
C GLU A 342 13.60 15.45 19.73
N GLU A 343 13.86 14.80 18.60
CA GLU A 343 13.14 13.61 18.12
C GLU A 343 13.81 12.30 18.56
N ILE A 344 15.00 12.40 19.15
CA ILE A 344 15.71 11.31 19.80
C ILE A 344 15.24 11.25 21.25
N TRP A 345 14.55 10.17 21.60
CA TRP A 345 13.99 10.00 22.93
C TRP A 345 14.95 9.20 23.82
N ASP A 346 15.82 9.90 24.54
CA ASP A 346 16.78 9.30 25.47
C ASP A 346 16.15 8.96 26.85
N ASP A 347 14.98 9.51 27.13
CA ASP A 347 14.24 9.38 28.39
C ASP A 347 13.18 8.27 28.40
N LEU A 348 12.97 7.58 27.26
CA LEU A 348 12.01 6.49 27.18
C LEU A 348 12.47 5.27 27.97
N PRO A 349 11.57 4.59 28.73
CA PRO A 349 11.89 3.39 29.48
C PRO A 349 12.59 2.31 28.65
N GLU A 350 12.19 2.15 27.38
CA GLU A 350 12.77 1.20 26.43
C GLU A 350 14.21 1.55 26.04
N ALA A 351 14.52 2.84 25.91
CA ALA A 351 15.87 3.33 25.65
C ALA A 351 16.76 3.09 26.88
N LEU A 352 16.28 3.52 28.05
CA LEU A 352 16.97 3.37 29.33
C LEU A 352 17.21 1.90 29.71
N ALA A 353 16.20 1.04 29.54
CA ALA A 353 16.31 -0.39 29.83
C ALA A 353 17.29 -1.12 28.89
N ALA A 354 17.42 -0.65 27.65
CA ALA A 354 18.38 -1.17 26.69
C ALA A 354 19.78 -0.52 26.79
N GLY A 355 19.98 0.43 27.72
CA GLY A 355 21.20 1.22 27.82
C GLY A 355 21.50 2.05 26.57
N ARG A 356 20.46 2.38 25.79
CA ARG A 356 20.56 3.21 24.59
C ARG A 356 20.37 4.67 24.99
N GLY A 357 21.26 5.54 24.51
CA GLY A 357 21.13 6.99 24.67
C GLY A 357 20.26 7.65 23.60
N GLU A 358 19.74 6.88 22.63
CA GLU A 358 18.98 7.40 21.49
C GLU A 358 17.87 6.40 21.07
N PHE A 359 16.66 6.89 20.79
CA PHE A 359 15.50 6.07 20.37
C PHE A 359 14.57 6.86 19.43
N GLY A 360 13.87 6.16 18.52
CA GLY A 360 12.96 6.74 17.53
C GLY A 360 11.92 5.73 17.03
N ARG A 361 10.86 6.21 16.35
CA ARG A 361 9.82 5.38 15.70
C ARG A 361 9.60 5.78 14.23
N PHE A 362 9.53 4.83 13.31
CA PHE A 362 9.29 5.12 11.91
C PHE A 362 7.88 4.77 11.44
N THR A 363 7.39 5.56 10.49
CA THR A 363 6.12 5.33 9.81
C THR A 363 6.35 5.12 8.32
N TYR A 364 5.52 4.30 7.70
CA TYR A 364 5.56 4.10 6.26
C TYR A 364 4.16 3.79 5.71
N THR A 365 3.85 4.25 4.50
CA THR A 365 2.55 4.00 3.87
C THR A 365 2.55 2.65 3.17
N THR A 366 1.69 1.75 3.61
CA THR A 366 1.58 0.38 3.07
C THR A 366 0.56 0.28 1.96
N THR A 367 -0.51 1.07 2.00
CA THR A 367 -1.59 1.00 1.01
C THR A 367 -2.31 2.33 0.87
N ILE A 368 -2.76 2.60 -0.36
CA ILE A 368 -3.73 3.62 -0.69
C ILE A 368 -4.90 2.93 -1.40
N ALA A 369 -6.13 3.23 -1.00
CA ALA A 369 -7.34 2.76 -1.67
C ALA A 369 -8.42 3.85 -1.62
N TYR A 370 -9.37 3.85 -2.56
CA TYR A 370 -10.54 4.72 -2.45
C TYR A 370 -11.36 4.33 -1.22
N ALA A 371 -11.79 5.35 -0.45
CA ALA A 371 -12.54 5.13 0.77
C ALA A 371 -13.93 4.54 0.47
N TRP A 372 -14.47 3.79 1.42
CA TRP A 372 -15.81 3.24 1.29
C TRP A 372 -16.87 4.33 1.40
N GLY A 373 -18.00 4.14 0.72
CA GLY A 373 -19.20 4.97 0.88
C GLY A 373 -19.75 5.50 -0.43
N ARG A 374 -18.95 5.50 -1.49
CA ARG A 374 -19.41 5.82 -2.84
C ARG A 374 -20.30 4.71 -3.39
N GLU A 375 -21.41 5.09 -4.01
CA GLU A 375 -22.22 4.18 -4.81
C GLU A 375 -21.60 4.00 -6.21
N GLU A 376 -21.12 2.79 -6.51
CA GLU A 376 -20.59 2.44 -7.83
C GLU A 376 -21.69 1.96 -8.78
N SER A 377 -21.58 2.28 -10.07
CA SER A 377 -22.46 1.67 -11.07
C SER A 377 -22.00 0.26 -11.47
N ASP A 378 -20.69 0.03 -11.44
CA ASP A 378 -20.01 -1.23 -11.74
C ASP A 378 -18.81 -1.41 -10.81
N ILE A 379 -18.51 -2.65 -10.42
CA ILE A 379 -17.36 -2.98 -9.57
C ILE A 379 -16.01 -2.49 -10.13
N ARG A 380 -15.89 -2.40 -11.47
CA ARG A 380 -14.71 -1.85 -12.17
C ARG A 380 -14.40 -0.41 -11.79
N GLU A 381 -15.38 0.33 -11.27
CA GLU A 381 -15.17 1.69 -10.78
C GLU A 381 -14.37 1.72 -9.47
N LYS A 382 -14.26 0.63 -8.70
CA LYS A 382 -13.57 0.64 -7.39
C LYS A 382 -12.10 1.07 -7.44
N GLY A 383 -11.43 0.84 -8.57
CA GLY A 383 -10.05 1.30 -8.80
C GLY A 383 -9.94 2.73 -9.37
N VAL A 384 -11.07 3.41 -9.61
CA VAL A 384 -11.15 4.71 -10.28
C VAL A 384 -11.86 5.71 -9.39
N GLY A 385 -11.38 6.96 -9.32
CA GLY A 385 -12.04 8.01 -8.55
C GLY A 385 -11.74 9.40 -9.10
N TYR A 386 -12.11 10.41 -8.32
CA TYR A 386 -12.17 11.82 -8.68
C TYR A 386 -11.44 12.68 -7.63
N LEU A 387 -11.20 13.95 -7.93
CA LEU A 387 -10.45 14.84 -7.04
C LEU A 387 -11.17 15.11 -5.71
N ASP A 388 -12.50 15.07 -5.69
CA ASP A 388 -13.35 15.25 -4.52
C ASP A 388 -13.61 13.95 -3.74
N ASP A 389 -13.11 12.80 -4.22
CA ASP A 389 -13.17 11.55 -3.47
C ASP A 389 -12.17 11.54 -2.30
N GLU A 390 -12.50 10.75 -1.28
CA GLU A 390 -11.58 10.42 -0.20
C GLU A 390 -10.84 9.11 -0.51
N VAL A 391 -9.58 9.04 -0.11
CA VAL A 391 -8.80 7.80 -0.04
C VAL A 391 -8.55 7.42 1.41
N ILE A 392 -8.45 6.12 1.65
CA ILE A 392 -7.90 5.56 2.87
C ILE A 392 -6.42 5.26 2.65
N LEU A 393 -5.60 5.72 3.59
CA LEU A 393 -4.17 5.44 3.68
C LEU A 393 -3.97 4.47 4.83
N SER A 394 -3.29 3.35 4.58
CA SER A 394 -2.80 2.47 5.65
C SER A 394 -1.33 2.75 5.89
N VAL A 395 -0.94 2.75 7.16
CA VAL A 395 0.39 3.14 7.62
C VAL A 395 0.88 2.11 8.62
N GLY A 396 2.08 1.57 8.40
CA GLY A 396 2.79 0.78 9.40
C GLY A 396 3.61 1.67 10.33
N ILE A 397 3.74 1.26 11.59
CA ILE A 397 4.49 1.95 12.65
C ILE A 397 5.49 0.95 13.24
N ASP A 398 6.79 1.22 13.07
CA ASP A 398 7.90 0.38 13.53
C ASP A 398 7.78 -1.10 13.20
N ASP A 399 7.02 -1.43 12.16
CA ASP A 399 6.71 -2.83 11.89
C ASP A 399 6.02 -3.55 13.08
N GLU A 400 5.51 -2.83 14.07
CA GLU A 400 4.87 -3.38 15.28
C GLU A 400 3.41 -2.98 15.41
N GLY A 401 3.02 -1.90 14.73
CA GLY A 401 1.67 -1.39 14.73
C GLY A 401 1.24 -0.83 13.39
N GLY A 402 0.02 -0.32 13.37
CA GLY A 402 -0.49 0.37 12.20
C GLY A 402 -1.58 1.37 12.54
N LEU A 403 -1.77 2.32 11.63
CA LEU A 403 -2.86 3.28 11.66
C LEU A 403 -3.47 3.40 10.27
N TYR A 404 -4.64 4.02 10.20
CA TYR A 404 -5.23 4.43 8.94
C TYR A 404 -5.58 5.92 9.00
N GLY A 405 -5.57 6.56 7.84
CA GLY A 405 -6.02 7.93 7.66
C GLY A 405 -7.00 8.03 6.50
N LYS A 406 -7.96 8.95 6.60
CA LYS A 406 -8.79 9.36 5.46
C LYS A 406 -8.42 10.77 5.06
N VAL A 407 -8.30 11.01 3.76
CA VAL A 407 -7.91 12.31 3.20
C VAL A 407 -8.50 12.48 1.80
N LYS A 408 -8.83 13.71 1.41
CA LYS A 408 -9.30 13.99 0.05
C LYS A 408 -8.16 13.87 -0.95
N VAL A 409 -8.45 13.35 -2.14
CA VAL A 409 -7.45 13.24 -3.21
C VAL A 409 -6.89 14.62 -3.59
N SER A 410 -7.74 15.63 -3.69
CA SER A 410 -7.34 17.00 -3.99
C SER A 410 -6.40 17.62 -2.95
N GLU A 411 -6.43 17.15 -1.69
CA GLU A 411 -5.50 17.59 -0.64
C GLU A 411 -4.14 16.91 -0.75
N LEU A 412 -4.12 15.63 -1.13
CA LEU A 412 -2.88 14.88 -1.35
C LEU A 412 -2.08 15.36 -2.57
N LEU A 413 -2.79 15.86 -3.59
CA LEU A 413 -2.20 16.29 -4.85
C LEU A 413 -1.98 17.81 -4.92
N GLN A 414 -1.96 18.50 -3.77
CA GLN A 414 -1.54 19.90 -3.69
C GLN A 414 -0.01 20.00 -3.82
N CYS A 415 0.46 21.13 -4.33
CA CYS A 415 1.89 21.46 -4.38
C CYS A 415 2.74 20.39 -5.10
N LEU A 416 2.26 19.90 -6.25
CA LEU A 416 3.03 19.01 -7.10
C LEU A 416 4.05 19.81 -7.92
N ARG A 417 5.28 19.30 -8.03
CA ARG A 417 6.26 19.75 -9.01
C ARG A 417 6.06 18.97 -10.30
N ILE A 418 5.90 19.70 -11.40
CA ILE A 418 5.78 19.12 -12.74
C ILE A 418 7.10 18.46 -13.15
N CYS A 419 7.01 17.25 -13.70
CA CYS A 419 8.14 16.52 -14.24
C CYS A 419 8.54 17.08 -15.61
N PRO A 420 9.82 17.02 -16.00
CA PRO A 420 10.27 17.57 -17.29
C PRO A 420 9.65 16.89 -18.51
N GLY A 421 9.07 15.70 -18.34
CA GLY A 421 8.39 14.96 -19.40
C GLY A 421 9.34 14.45 -20.49
N ARG A 422 8.85 14.42 -21.72
CA ARG A 422 9.58 13.96 -22.91
C ARG A 422 10.31 15.14 -23.57
N MET A 423 11.53 14.90 -24.06
CA MET A 423 12.22 15.83 -24.97
C MET A 423 11.75 15.71 -26.41
#